data_AF-A0A7C4JDS0-F1
#
_entry.id   AF-A0A7C4JDS0-F1
#
_cell.length_a   1.000
_cell.length_b   1.000
_cell.length_c   1.000
_cell.angle_alpha   90.00
_cell.angle_beta   90.00
_cell.angle_gamma   90.00
#
_symmetry.space_group_name_H-M   'P 1'
#
loop_
_entity.id
_entity.type
_entity.pdbx_description
1 polymer ?
#
loop_
_entity_poly.entity_id
_entity_poly.type
_entity_poly.pdbx_seq_one_letter_code
_entity_poly.pdbx_strand_id
1 'polypeptide(L)'
;MSLRDRDYIISSNGLIFRVLGYSHPPDGYLCDLEYVPSNLYSSNNPRAPRGRSKISHYKLYGDEPFKLINKRFPEYRVYYRPLNAYLPGVPKNRIGEVRLPKDALIRLIDSSKDELLTALEKVLNMILCSSKLNLEDFGVFGSLLLGFYHPNFSDLDFVIYGLKNLKELRDCLAALYKGGFIFNEFEHPSEDLSFKWKFKNYPYKLYIAHQKRKLIYGVYKPLNARPVKVEFEPVKDYGEIANEYSSLRSIVRLGWLKAYATILGDDEAAFMPSVYDVEVEDVVEGFRVDGIKRIVSYVEEYRLQAFKGERVYVEGWLERVESLKELFYQITLTYGPKYYEQTLYSLDLSHSLGF
;
A
#
# COMPACT_ATOMS: atom_id res chain seq x y z
N MET A 1 -21.90 5.10 6.29
CA MET A 1 -20.84 4.89 5.29
C MET A 1 -19.66 4.24 5.98
N SER A 2 -19.09 3.19 5.38
CA SER A 2 -17.89 2.51 5.85
C SER A 2 -16.93 2.45 4.68
N LEU A 3 -15.76 3.08 4.81
CA LEU A 3 -14.73 3.10 3.78
C LEU A 3 -13.53 2.32 4.29
N ARG A 4 -12.79 1.72 3.36
CA ARG A 4 -11.60 0.92 3.62
C ARG A 4 -10.43 1.43 2.77
N ASP A 5 -9.24 0.89 3.04
CA ASP A 5 -8.04 1.18 2.27
C ASP A 5 -8.30 1.16 0.75
N ARG A 6 -7.70 2.11 0.03
CA ARG A 6 -7.86 2.31 -1.44
C ARG A 6 -9.23 2.80 -1.92
N ASP A 7 -10.21 3.01 -1.05
CA ASP A 7 -11.38 3.82 -1.41
C ASP A 7 -10.97 5.29 -1.57
N TYR A 8 -11.65 6.02 -2.46
CA TYR A 8 -11.34 7.42 -2.72
C TYR A 8 -12.44 8.35 -2.22
N ILE A 9 -12.03 9.41 -1.54
CA ILE A 9 -12.89 10.52 -1.12
C ILE A 9 -12.56 11.73 -1.99
N ILE A 10 -13.57 12.30 -2.61
CA ILE A 10 -13.49 13.61 -3.24
C ILE A 10 -14.17 14.59 -2.29
N SER A 11 -13.41 15.56 -1.80
CA SER A 11 -13.95 16.58 -0.92
C SER A 11 -14.86 17.56 -1.66
N SER A 12 -15.63 18.34 -0.91
CA SER A 12 -16.54 19.35 -1.49
C SER A 12 -15.82 20.42 -2.35
N ASN A 13 -14.51 20.61 -2.18
CA ASN A 13 -13.69 21.53 -2.99
C ASN A 13 -12.85 20.80 -4.07
N GLY A 14 -13.09 19.51 -4.30
CA GLY A 14 -12.49 18.72 -5.38
C GLY A 14 -11.12 18.11 -5.08
N LEU A 15 -10.60 18.23 -3.85
CA LEU A 15 -9.40 17.50 -3.43
C LEU A 15 -9.69 16.00 -3.42
N ILE A 16 -8.74 15.20 -3.90
CA ILE A 16 -8.91 13.76 -4.02
C ILE A 16 -7.99 13.06 -3.03
N PHE A 17 -8.60 12.30 -2.14
CA PHE A 17 -7.96 11.59 -1.06
C PHE A 17 -8.10 10.08 -1.24
N ARG A 18 -7.02 9.35 -0.95
CA ARG A 18 -7.04 7.89 -0.83
C ARG A 18 -7.17 7.52 0.65
N VAL A 19 -8.18 6.74 1.02
CA VAL A 19 -8.33 6.21 2.38
C VAL A 19 -7.15 5.29 2.70
N LEU A 20 -6.56 5.45 3.89
CA LEU A 20 -5.40 4.70 4.35
C LEU A 20 -5.77 3.76 5.51
N GLY A 21 -5.64 2.46 5.26
CA GLY A 21 -5.88 1.42 6.24
C GLY A 21 -7.32 1.35 6.73
N TYR A 22 -7.50 0.90 7.98
CA TYR A 22 -8.80 0.43 8.49
C TYR A 22 -9.18 0.96 9.87
N SER A 23 -8.24 1.63 10.55
CA SER A 23 -8.43 2.16 11.89
C SER A 23 -8.73 3.66 11.80
N HIS A 24 -10.01 3.99 11.76
CA HIS A 24 -10.48 5.36 11.59
C HIS A 24 -11.26 5.86 12.82
N PRO A 25 -11.13 7.15 13.18
CA PRO A 25 -11.96 7.76 14.20
C PRO A 25 -13.42 7.88 13.73
N PRO A 26 -14.37 8.06 14.67
CA PRO A 26 -15.80 8.09 14.34
C PRO A 26 -16.21 9.30 13.49
N ASP A 27 -15.42 10.37 13.47
CA ASP A 27 -15.73 11.66 12.84
C ASP A 27 -15.01 11.91 11.50
N GLY A 28 -14.14 11.00 11.06
CA GLY A 28 -13.40 11.16 9.82
C GLY A 28 -12.65 9.92 9.37
N TYR A 29 -12.05 10.00 8.19
CA TYR A 29 -11.19 8.96 7.64
C TYR A 29 -9.75 9.47 7.58
N LEU A 30 -8.80 8.61 7.94
CA LEU A 30 -7.39 8.87 7.68
C LEU A 30 -7.13 8.64 6.19
N CYS A 31 -6.45 9.59 5.55
CA CYS A 31 -6.27 9.56 4.11
C CYS A 31 -4.94 10.19 3.68
N ASP A 32 -4.43 9.81 2.52
CA ASP A 32 -3.42 10.57 1.80
C ASP A 32 -4.08 11.52 0.80
N LEU A 33 -3.55 12.73 0.66
CA LEU A 33 -3.97 13.66 -0.39
C LEU A 33 -3.21 13.31 -1.67
N GLU A 34 -3.88 12.71 -2.64
CA GLU A 34 -3.20 12.27 -3.86
C GLU A 34 -3.29 13.30 -4.99
N TYR A 35 -4.41 14.02 -5.11
CA TYR A 35 -4.62 14.98 -6.20
C TYR A 35 -5.28 16.27 -5.73
N VAL A 36 -4.85 17.38 -6.35
CA VAL A 36 -5.39 18.71 -6.09
C VAL A 36 -5.91 19.32 -7.39
N PRO A 37 -7.11 19.93 -7.39
CA PRO A 37 -7.65 20.64 -8.55
C PRO A 37 -6.70 21.71 -9.10
N SER A 38 -6.68 21.88 -10.42
CA SER A 38 -5.78 22.82 -11.11
C SER A 38 -6.06 24.30 -10.80
N ASN A 39 -7.26 24.64 -10.34
CA ASN A 39 -7.58 25.98 -9.81
C ASN A 39 -7.09 26.20 -8.37
N LEU A 40 -6.73 25.13 -7.66
CA LEU A 40 -6.25 25.18 -6.27
C LEU A 40 -4.76 24.87 -6.15
N TYR A 41 -4.09 24.34 -7.15
CA TYR A 41 -2.65 24.05 -7.09
C TYR A 41 -2.09 23.85 -8.49
N SER A 42 -0.80 24.11 -8.64
CA SER A 42 -0.02 23.82 -9.83
C SER A 42 1.32 23.22 -9.42
N SER A 43 1.78 22.20 -10.13
CA SER A 43 3.10 21.60 -9.92
C SER A 43 4.02 21.90 -11.10
N ASN A 44 5.31 22.09 -10.80
CA ASN A 44 6.37 22.17 -11.81
C ASN A 44 6.87 20.79 -12.24
N ASN A 45 6.39 19.71 -11.61
CA ASN A 45 6.74 18.36 -12.01
C ASN A 45 5.99 18.02 -13.31
N PRO A 46 6.69 17.71 -14.42
CA PRO A 46 6.04 17.42 -15.70
C PRO A 46 5.17 16.16 -15.66
N ARG A 47 5.36 15.29 -14.65
CA ARG A 47 4.56 14.08 -14.45
C ARG A 47 3.32 14.31 -13.60
N ALA A 48 3.10 15.50 -13.04
CA ALA A 48 1.97 15.78 -12.15
C ALA A 48 0.64 16.09 -12.84
N PRO A 49 0.58 16.80 -13.98
CA PRO A 49 -0.70 17.15 -14.61
C PRO A 49 -1.59 15.93 -14.92
N ARG A 50 -2.88 16.03 -14.65
CA ARG A 50 -3.91 15.03 -14.94
C ARG A 50 -5.11 15.66 -15.63
N GLY A 51 -5.73 14.90 -16.52
CA GLY A 51 -6.91 15.28 -17.29
C GLY A 51 -6.83 14.72 -18.71
N ARG A 52 -7.98 14.67 -19.41
CA ARG A 52 -8.06 14.16 -20.79
C ARG A 52 -7.74 15.26 -21.82
N SER A 53 -8.55 16.31 -21.85
CA SER A 53 -8.40 17.42 -22.82
C SER A 53 -7.73 18.66 -22.23
N LYS A 54 -7.94 18.90 -20.92
CA LYS A 54 -7.34 20.01 -20.16
C LYS A 54 -6.88 19.50 -18.81
N ILE A 55 -5.88 20.18 -18.22
CA ILE A 55 -5.41 19.87 -16.89
C ILE A 55 -6.51 20.19 -15.88
N SER A 56 -7.06 19.16 -15.25
CA SER A 56 -8.08 19.28 -14.21
C SER A 56 -7.49 19.15 -12.81
N HIS A 57 -6.42 18.36 -12.66
CA HIS A 57 -5.80 18.09 -11.36
C HIS A 57 -4.28 17.94 -11.51
N TYR A 58 -3.57 18.02 -10.38
CA TYR A 58 -2.16 17.67 -10.26
C TYR A 58 -2.01 16.54 -9.24
N LYS A 59 -1.32 15.47 -9.63
CA LYS A 59 -0.88 14.40 -8.71
C LYS A 59 0.25 14.93 -7.83
N LEU A 60 0.17 14.65 -6.54
CA LEU A 60 1.19 15.00 -5.57
C LEU A 60 2.26 13.90 -5.45
N TYR A 61 3.49 14.30 -5.14
CA TYR A 61 4.64 13.41 -4.99
C TYR A 61 5.45 13.71 -3.72
N GLY A 62 6.08 12.68 -3.16
CA GLY A 62 6.99 12.84 -2.03
C GLY A 62 6.30 13.46 -0.82
N ASP A 63 6.84 14.58 -0.32
CA ASP A 63 6.32 15.27 0.86
C ASP A 63 5.30 16.39 0.53
N GLU A 64 4.93 16.56 -0.75
CA GLU A 64 3.92 17.53 -1.19
C GLU A 64 2.56 17.37 -0.48
N PRO A 65 1.99 16.15 -0.32
CA PRO A 65 0.71 15.96 0.37
C PRO A 65 0.73 16.53 1.79
N PHE A 66 1.74 16.16 2.58
CA PHE A 66 1.88 16.60 3.97
C PHE A 66 2.09 18.12 4.08
N LYS A 67 2.90 18.71 3.19
CA LYS A 67 3.11 20.16 3.15
C LYS A 67 1.83 20.92 2.81
N LEU A 68 1.07 20.44 1.82
CA LEU A 68 -0.16 21.11 1.38
C LEU A 68 -1.26 21.02 2.44
N ILE A 69 -1.45 19.84 3.05
CA ILE A 69 -2.43 19.67 4.13
C ILE A 69 -2.10 20.60 5.31
N ASN A 70 -0.83 20.68 5.73
CA ASN A 70 -0.50 21.50 6.90
C ASN A 70 -0.50 23.01 6.61
N LYS A 71 -0.15 23.44 5.40
CA LYS A 71 0.00 24.87 5.08
C LYS A 71 -1.23 25.51 4.44
N ARG A 72 -1.99 24.75 3.65
CA ARG A 72 -3.04 25.29 2.79
C ARG A 72 -4.42 24.67 3.03
N PHE A 73 -4.46 23.42 3.43
CA PHE A 73 -5.70 22.68 3.64
C PHE A 73 -5.81 22.08 5.06
N PRO A 74 -5.54 22.86 6.14
CA PRO A 74 -5.47 22.34 7.51
C PRO A 74 -6.81 21.79 8.02
N GLU A 75 -7.91 22.11 7.36
CA GLU A 75 -9.25 21.59 7.60
C GLU A 75 -9.44 20.14 7.15
N TYR A 76 -8.50 19.59 6.37
CA TYR A 76 -8.40 18.18 6.00
C TYR A 76 -7.38 17.45 6.87
N ARG A 77 -7.51 17.67 8.17
CA ARG A 77 -6.82 16.92 9.21
C ARG A 77 -7.84 16.34 10.17
N VAL A 78 -7.56 15.14 10.64
CA VAL A 78 -8.42 14.41 11.56
C VAL A 78 -7.61 14.12 12.82
N TYR A 79 -8.22 14.36 13.99
CA TYR A 79 -7.56 14.09 15.26
C TYR A 79 -7.56 12.59 15.55
N TYR A 80 -6.36 12.00 15.60
CA TYR A 80 -6.17 10.58 15.89
C TYR A 80 -5.76 10.40 17.35
N ARG A 81 -6.76 10.23 18.23
CA ARG A 81 -6.59 10.11 19.69
C ARG A 81 -5.45 9.17 20.11
N PRO A 82 -5.29 7.95 19.57
CA PRO A 82 -4.21 7.06 20.01
C PRO A 82 -2.82 7.68 19.84
N LEU A 83 -2.60 8.49 18.80
CA LEU A 83 -1.31 9.17 18.58
C LEU A 83 -1.24 10.58 19.18
N ASN A 84 -2.33 11.06 19.79
CA ASN A 84 -2.47 12.43 20.30
C ASN A 84 -2.03 13.49 19.26
N ALA A 85 -2.42 13.29 17.99
CA ALA A 85 -1.95 14.10 16.88
C ALA A 85 -3.04 14.29 15.81
N TYR A 86 -2.93 15.39 15.06
CA TYR A 86 -3.71 15.60 13.84
C TYR A 86 -2.97 14.96 12.66
N LEU A 87 -3.66 14.06 11.96
CA LEU A 87 -3.15 13.38 10.78
C LEU A 87 -3.90 13.84 9.53
N PRO A 88 -3.28 13.77 8.33
CA PRO A 88 -4.00 13.95 7.08
C PRO A 88 -5.23 13.03 6.99
N GLY A 89 -6.35 13.60 6.59
CA GLY A 89 -7.62 12.88 6.55
C GLY A 89 -8.80 13.76 6.19
N VAL A 90 -9.96 13.15 5.99
CA VAL A 90 -11.18 13.88 5.63
C VAL A 90 -12.22 13.75 6.74
N PRO A 91 -12.58 14.85 7.43
CA PRO A 91 -13.74 14.89 8.31
C PRO A 91 -15.02 14.52 7.54
N LYS A 92 -15.93 13.75 8.17
CA LYS A 92 -17.15 13.25 7.51
C LYS A 92 -18.00 14.34 6.89
N ASN A 93 -18.07 15.52 7.51
CA ASN A 93 -18.82 16.67 7.01
C ASN A 93 -18.17 17.40 5.82
N ARG A 94 -16.97 16.99 5.39
CA ARG A 94 -16.25 17.54 4.22
C ARG A 94 -16.17 16.58 3.04
N ILE A 95 -16.80 15.42 3.15
CA ILE A 95 -16.90 14.44 2.07
C ILE A 95 -17.95 14.95 1.07
N GLY A 96 -17.54 15.12 -0.18
CA GLY A 96 -18.45 15.48 -1.27
C GLY A 96 -18.95 14.24 -2.01
N GLU A 97 -18.01 13.43 -2.50
CA GLU A 97 -18.27 12.21 -3.27
C GLU A 97 -17.31 11.11 -2.80
N VAL A 98 -17.74 9.85 -2.95
CA VAL A 98 -16.89 8.67 -2.76
C VAL A 98 -16.82 7.89 -4.07
N ARG A 99 -15.62 7.38 -4.40
CA ARG A 99 -15.40 6.48 -5.52
C ARG A 99 -14.78 5.18 -5.04
N LEU A 100 -15.47 4.08 -5.34
CA LEU A 100 -15.07 2.74 -4.92
C LEU A 100 -14.33 2.01 -6.05
N PRO A 101 -13.27 1.24 -5.75
CA PRO A 101 -12.53 0.48 -6.76
C PRO A 101 -13.38 -0.54 -7.52
N LYS A 102 -14.31 -1.23 -6.83
CA LYS A 102 -15.23 -2.20 -7.44
C LYS A 102 -16.13 -1.55 -8.49
N ASP A 103 -16.77 -0.45 -8.14
CA ASP A 103 -17.66 0.28 -9.06
C ASP A 103 -16.90 0.81 -10.27
N ALA A 104 -15.65 1.24 -10.07
CA ALA A 104 -14.80 1.68 -11.16
C ALA A 104 -14.47 0.55 -12.13
N LEU A 105 -14.15 -0.64 -11.63
CA LEU A 105 -13.85 -1.79 -12.49
C LEU A 105 -15.05 -2.16 -13.36
N ILE A 106 -16.26 -2.25 -12.78
CA ILE A 106 -17.50 -2.55 -13.51
C ILE A 106 -17.71 -1.54 -14.64
N ARG A 107 -17.60 -0.23 -14.33
CA ARG A 107 -17.75 0.83 -15.34
C ARG A 107 -16.74 0.72 -16.48
N LEU A 108 -15.50 0.29 -16.21
CA LEU A 108 -14.46 0.18 -17.24
C LEU A 108 -14.69 -1.02 -18.16
N ILE A 109 -15.16 -2.15 -17.62
CA ILE A 109 -15.52 -3.35 -18.41
C ILE A 109 -16.60 -3.00 -19.44
N ASP A 110 -17.63 -2.26 -19.01
CA ASP A 110 -18.77 -1.85 -19.84
C ASP A 110 -18.45 -0.70 -20.82
N SER A 111 -17.24 -0.14 -20.77
CA SER A 111 -16.87 1.04 -21.57
C SER A 111 -16.25 0.69 -22.93
N SER A 112 -16.17 1.70 -23.81
CA SER A 112 -15.49 1.58 -25.10
C SER A 112 -14.02 1.20 -24.89
N LYS A 113 -13.55 0.22 -25.66
CA LYS A 113 -12.23 -0.39 -25.49
C LYS A 113 -11.15 0.42 -26.17
N ASP A 114 -10.26 1.00 -25.37
CA ASP A 114 -8.90 1.35 -25.81
C ASP A 114 -7.91 0.19 -25.55
N GLU A 115 -6.65 0.37 -25.93
CA GLU A 115 -5.61 -0.66 -25.77
C GLU A 115 -5.38 -1.05 -24.31
N LEU A 116 -5.45 -0.10 -23.37
CA LEU A 116 -5.21 -0.37 -21.95
C LEU A 116 -6.40 -1.12 -21.34
N LEU A 117 -7.63 -0.73 -21.67
CA LEU A 117 -8.83 -1.45 -21.23
C LEU A 117 -8.93 -2.85 -21.85
N THR A 118 -8.43 -3.02 -23.08
CA THR A 118 -8.27 -4.35 -23.70
C THR A 118 -7.27 -5.21 -22.93
N ALA A 119 -6.14 -4.62 -22.49
CA ALA A 119 -5.17 -5.32 -21.65
C ALA A 119 -5.75 -5.67 -20.26
N LEU A 120 -6.49 -4.73 -19.65
CA LEU A 120 -7.19 -4.92 -18.37
C LEU A 120 -8.09 -6.16 -18.42
N GLU A 121 -8.96 -6.25 -19.43
CA GLU A 121 -9.87 -7.39 -19.56
C GLU A 121 -9.14 -8.69 -19.84
N LYS A 122 -8.10 -8.68 -20.68
CA LYS A 122 -7.33 -9.90 -20.95
C LYS A 122 -6.65 -10.42 -19.70
N VAL A 123 -6.03 -9.55 -18.92
CA VAL A 123 -5.39 -9.92 -17.64
C VAL A 123 -6.44 -10.47 -16.67
N LEU A 124 -7.55 -9.76 -16.50
CA LEU A 124 -8.62 -10.18 -15.61
C LEU A 124 -9.21 -11.54 -16.04
N ASN A 125 -9.53 -11.73 -17.32
CA ASN A 125 -10.06 -12.99 -17.84
C ASN A 125 -9.09 -14.15 -17.68
N MET A 126 -7.78 -13.94 -17.90
CA MET A 126 -6.78 -14.99 -17.65
C MET A 126 -6.82 -15.46 -16.19
N ILE A 127 -6.98 -14.54 -15.24
CA ILE A 127 -7.06 -14.86 -13.81
C ILE A 127 -8.37 -15.57 -13.48
N LEU A 128 -9.52 -15.03 -13.93
CA LEU A 128 -10.84 -15.61 -13.67
C LEU A 128 -10.97 -17.03 -14.26
N CYS A 129 -10.40 -17.29 -15.44
CA CYS A 129 -10.41 -18.63 -16.04
C CYS A 129 -9.44 -19.61 -15.39
N SER A 130 -8.43 -19.12 -14.65
CA SER A 130 -7.34 -19.94 -14.07
C SER A 130 -7.39 -20.01 -12.55
N SER A 131 -8.47 -19.57 -11.92
CA SER A 131 -8.64 -19.54 -10.46
C SER A 131 -10.09 -19.71 -10.07
N LYS A 132 -10.36 -19.78 -8.77
CA LYS A 132 -11.72 -19.78 -8.20
C LYS A 132 -12.26 -18.36 -7.93
N LEU A 133 -11.54 -17.33 -8.38
CA LEU A 133 -11.91 -15.94 -8.15
C LEU A 133 -13.00 -15.50 -9.12
N ASN A 134 -13.81 -14.55 -8.66
CA ASN A 134 -14.89 -13.94 -9.42
C ASN A 134 -14.63 -12.45 -9.61
N LEU A 135 -15.32 -11.83 -10.57
CA LEU A 135 -15.20 -10.40 -10.84
C LEU A 135 -15.41 -9.53 -9.58
N GLU A 136 -16.29 -9.97 -8.67
CA GLU A 136 -16.62 -9.24 -7.45
C GLU A 136 -15.51 -9.17 -6.41
N ASP A 137 -14.49 -10.03 -6.54
CA ASP A 137 -13.29 -10.06 -5.68
C ASP A 137 -12.31 -8.94 -6.05
N PHE A 138 -12.53 -8.24 -7.17
CA PHE A 138 -11.62 -7.26 -7.72
C PHE A 138 -12.17 -5.83 -7.74
N GLY A 139 -11.25 -4.88 -7.84
CA GLY A 139 -11.51 -3.50 -8.20
C GLY A 139 -10.32 -2.92 -8.98
N VAL A 140 -10.38 -1.62 -9.29
CA VAL A 140 -9.23 -0.87 -9.83
C VAL A 140 -9.02 0.40 -9.05
N PHE A 141 -7.77 0.85 -8.90
CA PHE A 141 -7.45 2.07 -8.16
C PHE A 141 -6.68 3.09 -9.00
N GLY A 142 -6.31 4.22 -8.38
CA GLY A 142 -5.43 5.22 -8.97
C GLY A 142 -5.99 5.82 -10.26
N SER A 143 -5.20 5.80 -11.33
CA SER A 143 -5.55 6.48 -12.57
C SER A 143 -6.76 5.87 -13.27
N LEU A 144 -6.96 4.55 -13.14
CA LEU A 144 -8.12 3.84 -13.69
C LEU A 144 -9.40 4.25 -12.96
N LEU A 145 -9.39 4.21 -11.62
CA LEU A 145 -10.53 4.59 -10.77
C LEU A 145 -11.01 6.02 -11.03
N LEU A 146 -10.06 6.95 -11.13
CA LEU A 146 -10.34 8.38 -11.27
C LEU A 146 -10.62 8.80 -12.72
N GLY A 147 -10.42 7.91 -13.70
CA GLY A 147 -10.55 8.23 -15.13
C GLY A 147 -9.42 9.12 -15.66
N PHE A 148 -8.28 9.13 -14.97
CA PHE A 148 -7.07 9.87 -15.35
C PHE A 148 -6.06 9.04 -16.15
N TYR A 149 -6.35 7.77 -16.41
CA TYR A 149 -5.44 6.90 -17.12
C TYR A 149 -5.19 7.37 -18.56
N HIS A 150 -4.00 7.07 -19.07
CA HIS A 150 -3.66 7.27 -20.47
C HIS A 150 -3.32 5.92 -21.10
N PRO A 151 -3.94 5.51 -22.23
CA PRO A 151 -3.76 4.17 -22.78
C PRO A 151 -2.28 3.78 -22.99
N ASN A 152 -1.48 4.73 -23.46
CA ASN A 152 -0.08 4.51 -23.80
C ASN A 152 0.91 4.62 -22.62
N PHE A 153 0.48 5.08 -21.43
CA PHE A 153 1.41 5.38 -20.33
C PHE A 153 1.00 4.83 -18.97
N SER A 154 -0.29 4.58 -18.73
CA SER A 154 -0.77 4.09 -17.45
C SER A 154 -0.56 2.59 -17.30
N ASP A 155 -0.32 2.14 -16.07
CA ASP A 155 -0.26 0.73 -15.72
C ASP A 155 -1.66 0.20 -15.34
N LEU A 156 -1.75 -1.10 -15.05
CA LEU A 156 -2.96 -1.76 -14.57
C LEU A 156 -2.91 -1.91 -13.06
N ASP A 157 -3.67 -1.06 -12.37
CA ASP A 157 -3.72 -0.97 -10.91
C ASP A 157 -4.98 -1.69 -10.39
N PHE A 158 -4.89 -2.99 -10.09
CA PHE A 158 -6.00 -3.79 -9.56
C PHE A 158 -6.02 -3.80 -8.03
N VAL A 159 -7.22 -3.90 -7.46
CA VAL A 159 -7.43 -4.29 -6.06
C VAL A 159 -7.88 -5.74 -6.02
N ILE A 160 -7.40 -6.51 -5.04
CA ILE A 160 -7.93 -7.82 -4.67
C ILE A 160 -8.44 -7.78 -3.22
N TYR A 161 -9.72 -8.11 -3.02
CA TYR A 161 -10.36 -8.07 -1.72
C TYR A 161 -10.28 -9.40 -1.00
N GLY A 162 -9.75 -9.41 0.22
CA GLY A 162 -9.76 -10.60 1.08
C GLY A 162 -8.45 -11.39 1.10
N LEU A 163 -8.04 -11.86 2.28
CA LEU A 163 -6.82 -12.66 2.45
C LEU A 163 -6.93 -14.00 1.70
N LYS A 164 -8.09 -14.65 1.75
CA LYS A 164 -8.33 -15.92 1.05
C LYS A 164 -8.19 -15.74 -0.47
N ASN A 165 -8.76 -14.67 -1.01
CA ASN A 165 -8.72 -14.37 -2.43
C ASN A 165 -7.31 -13.97 -2.87
N LEU A 166 -6.56 -13.26 -2.03
CA LEU A 166 -5.15 -13.00 -2.27
C LEU A 166 -4.33 -14.29 -2.36
N LYS A 167 -4.56 -15.27 -1.47
CA LYS A 167 -3.86 -16.57 -1.51
C LYS A 167 -4.11 -17.29 -2.84
N GLU A 168 -5.38 -17.40 -3.24
CA GLU A 168 -5.78 -17.97 -4.54
C GLU A 168 -5.16 -17.20 -5.72
N LEU A 169 -5.14 -15.87 -5.68
CA LEU A 169 -4.53 -15.03 -6.71
C LEU A 169 -3.02 -15.27 -6.82
N ARG A 170 -2.31 -15.36 -5.69
CA ARG A 170 -0.86 -15.60 -5.69
C ARG A 170 -0.52 -16.97 -6.27
N ASP A 171 -1.31 -18.00 -5.96
CA ASP A 171 -1.15 -19.33 -6.56
C ASP A 171 -1.42 -19.32 -8.08
N CYS A 172 -2.47 -18.62 -8.50
CA CYS A 172 -2.80 -18.40 -9.90
C CYS A 172 -1.67 -17.67 -10.65
N LEU A 173 -1.18 -16.55 -10.12
CA LEU A 173 -0.09 -15.78 -10.70
C LEU A 173 1.21 -16.57 -10.75
N ALA A 174 1.52 -17.39 -9.74
CA ALA A 174 2.68 -18.28 -9.76
C ALA A 174 2.63 -19.28 -10.93
N ALA A 175 1.44 -19.77 -11.29
CA ALA A 175 1.25 -20.62 -12.47
C ALA A 175 1.33 -19.81 -13.77
N LEU A 176 0.65 -18.66 -13.83
CA LEU A 176 0.63 -17.80 -15.03
C LEU A 176 2.02 -17.25 -15.39
N TYR A 177 2.85 -16.91 -14.40
CA TYR A 177 4.23 -16.46 -14.63
C TYR A 177 5.10 -17.51 -15.33
N LYS A 178 4.79 -18.80 -15.16
CA LYS A 178 5.48 -19.88 -15.88
C LYS A 178 4.96 -20.06 -17.31
N GLY A 179 3.75 -19.56 -17.60
CA GLY A 179 3.06 -19.72 -18.89
C GLY A 179 3.41 -18.68 -19.96
N GLY A 180 4.12 -17.60 -19.60
CA GLY A 180 4.71 -16.66 -20.58
C GLY A 180 3.80 -15.56 -21.13
N PHE A 181 2.61 -15.34 -20.57
CA PHE A 181 1.70 -14.23 -20.97
C PHE A 181 1.77 -13.03 -20.04
N ILE A 182 1.94 -13.30 -18.76
CA ILE A 182 2.26 -12.33 -17.72
C ILE A 182 3.54 -12.83 -17.04
N PHE A 183 4.42 -11.93 -16.65
CA PHE A 183 5.72 -12.25 -16.06
C PHE A 183 5.86 -11.57 -14.71
N ASN A 184 6.61 -12.15 -13.79
CA ASN A 184 6.95 -11.47 -12.55
C ASN A 184 7.87 -10.27 -12.85
N GLU A 185 7.47 -9.06 -12.45
CA GLU A 185 8.23 -7.83 -12.76
C GLU A 185 9.68 -7.90 -12.24
N PHE A 186 9.89 -8.58 -11.12
CA PHE A 186 11.16 -8.61 -10.40
C PHE A 186 12.07 -9.78 -10.80
N GLU A 187 11.70 -10.56 -11.82
CA GLU A 187 12.63 -11.51 -12.44
C GLU A 187 13.69 -10.82 -13.30
N HIS A 188 13.32 -9.71 -13.92
CA HIS A 188 14.20 -8.89 -14.74
C HIS A 188 13.98 -7.42 -14.36
N PRO A 189 14.42 -7.01 -13.15
CA PRO A 189 14.17 -5.65 -12.68
C PRO A 189 14.87 -4.64 -13.57
N SER A 190 14.24 -3.48 -13.80
CA SER A 190 14.86 -2.43 -14.59
C SER A 190 16.09 -1.85 -13.89
N GLU A 191 17.13 -1.52 -14.66
CA GLU A 191 18.37 -0.93 -14.14
C GLU A 191 18.10 0.40 -13.41
N ASP A 192 17.12 1.17 -13.90
CA ASP A 192 16.64 2.43 -13.31
C ASP A 192 16.23 2.32 -11.83
N LEU A 193 15.70 1.18 -11.41
CA LEU A 193 15.27 0.96 -10.02
C LEU A 193 16.47 0.93 -9.07
N SER A 194 17.61 0.41 -9.52
CA SER A 194 18.83 0.33 -8.71
C SER A 194 19.40 1.72 -8.42
N PHE A 195 19.45 2.61 -9.43
CA PHE A 195 20.01 3.95 -9.30
C PHE A 195 19.20 4.86 -8.36
N LYS A 196 17.90 4.59 -8.23
CA LYS A 196 16.98 5.35 -7.38
C LYS A 196 16.82 4.77 -5.98
N TRP A 197 17.49 3.66 -5.68
CA TRP A 197 17.38 2.99 -4.40
C TRP A 197 18.07 3.80 -3.29
N LYS A 198 17.31 4.21 -2.28
CA LYS A 198 17.78 5.13 -1.22
C LYS A 198 17.89 4.49 0.16
N PHE A 199 17.32 3.31 0.37
CA PHE A 199 17.36 2.66 1.67
C PHE A 199 18.80 2.25 2.00
N LYS A 200 19.29 2.69 3.16
CA LYS A 200 20.67 2.49 3.63
C LYS A 200 20.89 1.08 4.16
N ASN A 201 19.93 0.58 4.94
CA ASN A 201 20.03 -0.68 5.68
C ASN A 201 19.18 -1.79 5.03
N TYR A 202 18.80 -1.61 3.77
CA TYR A 202 18.06 -2.60 2.99
C TYR A 202 18.72 -2.73 1.62
N PRO A 203 19.62 -3.70 1.41
CA PRO A 203 20.34 -3.85 0.14
C PRO A 203 19.39 -4.05 -1.05
N TYR A 204 19.67 -3.40 -2.18
CA TYR A 204 18.81 -3.48 -3.38
C TYR A 204 18.59 -4.93 -3.86
N LYS A 205 19.62 -5.78 -3.85
CA LYS A 205 19.46 -7.20 -4.24
C LYS A 205 18.47 -7.94 -3.33
N LEU A 206 18.48 -7.63 -2.04
CA LEU A 206 17.57 -8.19 -1.06
C LEU A 206 16.15 -7.64 -1.27
N TYR A 207 16.02 -6.36 -1.63
CA TYR A 207 14.77 -5.77 -2.09
C TYR A 207 14.15 -6.53 -3.25
N ILE A 208 14.92 -6.78 -4.32
CA ILE A 208 14.45 -7.53 -5.49
C ILE A 208 14.00 -8.94 -5.12
N ALA A 209 14.79 -9.66 -4.30
CA ALA A 209 14.43 -11.00 -3.86
C ALA A 209 13.10 -11.03 -3.08
N HIS A 210 12.89 -10.04 -2.21
CA HIS A 210 11.62 -9.89 -1.50
C HIS A 210 10.47 -9.52 -2.43
N GLN A 211 10.64 -8.57 -3.35
CA GLN A 211 9.55 -8.23 -4.27
C GLN A 211 9.15 -9.41 -5.16
N LYS A 212 10.12 -10.20 -5.64
CA LYS A 212 9.90 -11.38 -6.48
C LYS A 212 8.95 -12.39 -5.83
N ARG A 213 9.08 -12.67 -4.53
CA ARG A 213 8.23 -13.65 -3.82
C ARG A 213 6.85 -13.14 -3.39
N LYS A 214 6.56 -11.83 -3.55
CA LYS A 214 5.23 -11.28 -3.27
C LYS A 214 4.20 -11.74 -4.30
N LEU A 215 4.64 -11.93 -5.55
CA LEU A 215 3.87 -12.39 -6.71
C LEU A 215 2.76 -11.44 -7.19
N ILE A 216 2.48 -10.35 -6.48
CA ILE A 216 1.44 -9.36 -6.83
C ILE A 216 1.88 -8.30 -7.85
N TYR A 217 3.11 -8.37 -8.34
CA TYR A 217 3.66 -7.45 -9.34
C TYR A 217 4.02 -8.20 -10.61
N GLY A 218 3.36 -7.85 -11.70
CA GLY A 218 3.50 -8.50 -12.98
C GLY A 218 3.74 -7.54 -14.13
N VAL A 219 4.15 -8.08 -15.27
CA VAL A 219 4.23 -7.39 -16.55
C VAL A 219 3.47 -8.21 -17.58
N TYR A 220 2.37 -7.66 -18.09
CA TYR A 220 1.63 -8.23 -19.21
C TYR A 220 2.29 -7.83 -20.52
N LYS A 221 2.60 -8.81 -21.38
CA LYS A 221 3.23 -8.57 -22.69
C LYS A 221 2.32 -9.04 -23.83
N PRO A 222 1.45 -8.18 -24.36
CA PRO A 222 0.66 -8.50 -25.55
C PRO A 222 1.55 -8.55 -26.80
N LEU A 223 1.13 -9.31 -27.83
CA LEU A 223 1.90 -9.48 -29.07
C LEU A 223 2.10 -8.17 -29.85
N ASN A 224 1.07 -7.33 -29.93
CA ASN A 224 1.03 -6.14 -30.78
C ASN A 224 0.81 -4.83 -29.98
N ALA A 225 1.22 -4.80 -28.72
CA ALA A 225 1.14 -3.60 -27.89
C ALA A 225 2.31 -3.55 -26.90
N ARG A 226 2.51 -2.41 -26.26
CA ARG A 226 3.58 -2.25 -25.28
C ARG A 226 3.40 -3.22 -24.09
N PRO A 227 4.48 -3.59 -23.40
CA PRO A 227 4.38 -4.15 -22.06
C PRO A 227 3.63 -3.19 -21.11
N VAL A 228 2.78 -3.76 -20.27
CA VAL A 228 2.01 -3.02 -19.27
C VAL A 228 2.29 -3.62 -17.91
N LYS A 229 2.68 -2.80 -16.93
CA LYS A 229 2.82 -3.31 -15.57
C LYS A 229 1.45 -3.57 -14.97
N VAL A 230 1.38 -4.57 -14.13
CA VAL A 230 0.16 -5.02 -13.48
C VAL A 230 0.46 -5.14 -11.99
N GLU A 231 -0.27 -4.39 -11.18
CA GLU A 231 -0.21 -4.44 -9.72
C GLU A 231 -1.53 -4.98 -9.17
N PHE A 232 -1.43 -5.88 -8.20
CA PHE A 232 -2.58 -6.41 -7.45
C PHE A 232 -2.46 -6.01 -5.99
N GLU A 233 -3.07 -4.88 -5.64
CA GLU A 233 -3.04 -4.35 -4.29
C GLU A 233 -4.02 -5.10 -3.38
N PRO A 234 -3.55 -5.74 -2.29
CA PRO A 234 -4.44 -6.42 -1.37
C PRO A 234 -5.17 -5.43 -0.46
N VAL A 235 -6.50 -5.57 -0.38
CA VAL A 235 -7.36 -4.81 0.51
C VAL A 235 -8.24 -5.77 1.31
N LYS A 236 -8.46 -5.49 2.59
CA LYS A 236 -9.31 -6.34 3.43
C LYS A 236 -10.73 -6.39 2.89
N ASP A 237 -11.33 -7.58 2.94
CA ASP A 237 -12.77 -7.64 2.79
C ASP A 237 -13.49 -7.04 4.02
N TYR A 238 -14.73 -6.58 3.88
CA TYR A 238 -15.45 -5.94 4.99
C TYR A 238 -15.55 -6.83 6.24
N GLY A 239 -15.66 -8.16 6.05
CA GLY A 239 -15.67 -9.12 7.15
C GLY A 239 -14.32 -9.30 7.87
N GLU A 240 -13.21 -8.86 7.27
CA GLU A 240 -11.85 -8.96 7.83
C GLU A 240 -11.43 -7.67 8.57
N ILE A 241 -12.23 -6.61 8.46
CA ILE A 241 -11.91 -5.31 9.04
C ILE A 241 -12.22 -5.31 10.54
N ALA A 242 -11.17 -5.25 11.34
CA ALA A 242 -11.23 -4.90 12.76
C ALA A 242 -10.69 -3.48 12.97
N ASN A 243 -11.56 -2.54 13.33
CA ASN A 243 -11.14 -1.17 13.63
C ASN A 243 -10.54 -1.09 15.04
N GLU A 244 -9.22 -0.99 15.14
CA GLU A 244 -8.51 -0.90 16.43
C GLU A 244 -8.67 0.48 17.10
N TYR A 245 -9.13 1.52 16.41
CA TYR A 245 -9.19 2.88 16.97
C TYR A 245 -9.92 2.95 18.31
N SER A 246 -11.04 2.24 18.42
CA SER A 246 -11.88 2.24 19.63
C SER A 246 -11.22 1.52 20.82
N SER A 247 -10.38 0.52 20.54
CA SER A 247 -9.68 -0.25 21.57
C SER A 247 -8.34 0.35 21.97
N LEU A 248 -7.72 1.18 21.12
CA LEU A 248 -6.43 1.82 21.38
C LEU A 248 -6.59 3.12 22.19
N ARG A 249 -5.95 3.20 23.36
CA ARG A 249 -5.92 4.40 24.22
C ARG A 249 -4.80 5.35 23.83
N SER A 250 -3.57 4.85 23.75
CA SER A 250 -2.39 5.66 23.44
C SER A 250 -1.31 4.84 22.72
N ILE A 251 -0.53 5.51 21.88
CA ILE A 251 0.66 5.03 21.20
C ILE A 251 1.74 6.08 21.40
N VAL A 252 2.83 5.71 22.05
CA VAL A 252 3.94 6.61 22.38
C VAL A 252 5.23 6.09 21.80
N ARG A 253 5.86 6.88 20.93
CA ARG A 253 7.17 6.59 20.36
C ARG A 253 8.26 6.79 21.43
N LEU A 254 9.05 5.75 21.66
CA LEU A 254 10.13 5.74 22.66
C LEU A 254 11.50 6.01 22.04
N GLY A 255 11.77 5.45 20.86
CA GLY A 255 12.98 5.73 20.10
C GLY A 255 13.29 4.65 19.08
N TRP A 256 14.49 4.68 18.51
CA TRP A 256 14.90 3.75 17.46
C TRP A 256 15.34 2.40 18.05
N LEU A 257 15.04 1.31 17.35
CA LEU A 257 15.38 -0.05 17.73
C LEU A 257 15.89 -0.83 16.52
N LYS A 258 16.90 -1.68 16.73
CA LYS A 258 17.36 -2.70 15.80
C LYS A 258 17.26 -4.06 16.48
N ALA A 259 16.61 -5.04 15.86
CA ALA A 259 16.33 -6.32 16.49
C ALA A 259 16.29 -7.48 15.50
N TYR A 260 16.54 -8.68 16.01
CA TYR A 260 16.21 -9.95 15.36
C TYR A 260 14.91 -10.50 15.96
N ALA A 261 14.05 -11.02 15.11
CA ALA A 261 12.76 -11.57 15.53
C ALA A 261 12.35 -12.76 14.69
N THR A 262 11.51 -13.63 15.25
CA THR A 262 10.80 -14.68 14.52
C THR A 262 9.37 -14.23 14.25
N ILE A 263 8.89 -14.42 13.00
CA ILE A 263 7.49 -14.16 12.65
C ILE A 263 6.60 -15.28 13.18
N LEU A 264 5.69 -14.95 14.10
CA LEU A 264 4.69 -15.87 14.64
C LEU A 264 3.41 -15.91 13.79
N GLY A 265 3.09 -14.79 13.11
CA GLY A 265 1.89 -14.64 12.29
C GLY A 265 2.05 -13.55 11.22
N ASP A 266 1.48 -13.81 10.05
CA ASP A 266 1.58 -13.00 8.84
C ASP A 266 0.22 -12.80 8.13
N ASP A 267 -0.89 -13.10 8.80
CA ASP A 267 -2.25 -12.96 8.24
C ASP A 267 -2.58 -11.51 7.84
N GLU A 268 -1.92 -10.53 8.47
CA GLU A 268 -2.07 -9.10 8.24
C GLU A 268 -0.92 -8.49 7.42
N ALA A 269 0.04 -9.31 6.98
CA ALA A 269 1.25 -8.86 6.28
C ALA A 269 0.96 -8.26 4.90
N ALA A 270 -0.18 -8.61 4.31
CA ALA A 270 -0.56 -8.18 2.97
C ALA A 270 -1.25 -6.82 2.91
N PHE A 271 -1.77 -6.34 4.03
CA PHE A 271 -2.60 -5.14 4.04
C PHE A 271 -1.79 -3.89 4.41
N MET A 272 -2.43 -2.72 4.36
CA MET A 272 -1.86 -1.45 4.82
C MET A 272 -2.57 -0.99 6.10
N PRO A 273 -1.87 -0.73 7.22
CA PRO A 273 -0.48 -1.14 7.46
C PRO A 273 -0.31 -2.66 7.44
N SER A 274 0.88 -3.12 7.09
CA SER A 274 1.24 -4.53 7.18
C SER A 274 1.60 -4.85 8.62
N VAL A 275 1.00 -5.89 9.19
CA VAL A 275 1.26 -6.30 10.58
C VAL A 275 1.82 -7.71 10.60
N TYR A 276 2.89 -7.87 11.38
CA TYR A 276 3.54 -9.15 11.64
C TYR A 276 3.55 -9.38 13.14
N ASP A 277 2.97 -10.49 13.60
CA ASP A 277 3.12 -10.92 14.98
C ASP A 277 4.51 -11.52 15.14
N VAL A 278 5.22 -11.15 16.21
CA VAL A 278 6.63 -11.52 16.38
C VAL A 278 6.99 -11.93 17.80
N GLU A 279 8.02 -12.75 17.89
CA GLU A 279 8.84 -12.93 19.08
C GLU A 279 10.21 -12.29 18.82
N VAL A 280 10.59 -11.29 19.62
CA VAL A 280 11.91 -10.67 19.52
C VAL A 280 12.94 -11.56 20.21
N GLU A 281 13.93 -12.02 19.45
CA GLU A 281 14.98 -12.93 19.92
C GLU A 281 16.14 -12.16 20.56
N ASP A 282 16.56 -11.07 19.92
CA ASP A 282 17.69 -10.26 20.38
C ASP A 282 17.54 -8.80 19.94
N VAL A 283 18.03 -7.89 20.79
CA VAL A 283 18.07 -6.45 20.51
C VAL A 283 19.52 -6.04 20.28
N VAL A 284 19.81 -5.73 19.03
CA VAL A 284 21.13 -5.30 18.55
C VAL A 284 21.45 -3.89 19.05
N GLU A 285 20.48 -2.97 18.96
CA GLU A 285 20.65 -1.57 19.35
C GLU A 285 19.30 -0.97 19.78
N GLY A 286 19.33 -0.11 20.81
CA GLY A 286 18.15 0.60 21.30
C GLY A 286 17.66 0.07 22.65
N PHE A 287 16.35 0.18 22.88
CA PHE A 287 15.74 -0.16 24.17
C PHE A 287 15.52 -1.67 24.31
N ARG A 288 15.93 -2.22 25.45
CA ARG A 288 15.61 -3.60 25.84
C ARG A 288 14.32 -3.57 26.65
N VAL A 289 13.23 -3.98 26.02
CA VAL A 289 11.91 -4.10 26.64
C VAL A 289 11.34 -5.47 26.33
N ASP A 290 10.67 -6.07 27.31
CA ASP A 290 9.90 -7.29 27.09
C ASP A 290 8.54 -6.95 26.49
N GLY A 291 7.90 -7.92 25.83
CA GLY A 291 6.53 -7.77 25.33
C GLY A 291 6.42 -6.95 24.04
N ILE A 292 7.46 -6.96 23.18
CA ILE A 292 7.31 -6.57 21.78
C ILE A 292 6.53 -7.66 21.06
N LYS A 293 5.28 -7.35 20.69
CA LYS A 293 4.36 -8.34 20.12
C LYS A 293 4.26 -8.32 18.61
N ARG A 294 4.53 -7.17 17.99
CA ARG A 294 4.31 -6.99 16.55
C ARG A 294 5.24 -5.98 15.90
N ILE A 295 5.44 -6.15 14.60
CA ILE A 295 6.00 -5.16 13.69
C ILE A 295 4.83 -4.58 12.86
N VAL A 296 4.72 -3.26 12.78
CA VAL A 296 3.69 -2.56 12.00
C VAL A 296 4.37 -1.69 10.94
N SER A 297 4.07 -1.93 9.67
CA SER A 297 4.66 -1.17 8.56
C SER A 297 3.61 -0.38 7.80
N TYR A 298 3.82 0.94 7.69
CA TYR A 298 3.09 1.82 6.78
C TYR A 298 3.82 2.02 5.45
N VAL A 299 4.87 1.24 5.21
CA VAL A 299 5.80 1.40 4.09
C VAL A 299 5.56 0.26 3.11
N GLU A 300 5.15 0.61 1.89
CA GLU A 300 4.71 -0.29 0.82
C GLU A 300 5.76 -1.38 0.51
N GLU A 301 7.04 -1.02 0.56
CA GLU A 301 8.15 -1.92 0.30
C GLU A 301 8.18 -3.14 1.23
N TYR A 302 7.65 -3.03 2.46
CA TYR A 302 7.60 -4.09 3.46
C TYR A 302 6.24 -4.78 3.59
N ARG A 303 5.33 -4.63 2.62
CA ARG A 303 4.15 -5.51 2.50
C ARG A 303 4.57 -6.91 2.06
N LEU A 304 3.95 -7.99 2.58
CA LEU A 304 4.28 -9.38 2.24
C LEU A 304 5.78 -9.69 2.36
N GLN A 305 6.44 -9.05 3.32
CA GLN A 305 7.89 -9.03 3.43
C GLN A 305 8.42 -10.34 4.00
N ALA A 306 7.81 -10.82 5.07
CA ALA A 306 8.16 -12.04 5.77
C ALA A 306 6.93 -12.92 5.98
N PHE A 307 7.15 -14.21 6.16
CA PHE A 307 6.07 -15.18 6.38
C PHE A 307 6.26 -15.90 7.72
N LYS A 308 5.18 -16.47 8.24
CA LYS A 308 5.20 -17.21 9.50
C LYS A 308 6.31 -18.26 9.53
N GLY A 309 7.08 -18.26 10.63
CA GLY A 309 8.22 -19.16 10.85
C GLY A 309 9.56 -18.60 10.37
N GLU A 310 9.58 -17.51 9.59
CA GLU A 310 10.84 -16.90 9.16
C GLU A 310 11.46 -16.05 10.27
N ARG A 311 12.80 -16.05 10.30
CA ARG A 311 13.57 -15.10 11.09
C ARG A 311 13.81 -13.83 10.29
N VAL A 312 13.68 -12.68 10.93
CA VAL A 312 13.84 -11.37 10.31
C VAL A 312 14.81 -10.48 11.08
N TYR A 313 15.41 -9.55 10.36
CA TYR A 313 16.05 -8.38 10.93
C TYR A 313 15.18 -7.15 10.68
N VAL A 314 15.02 -6.31 11.71
CA VAL A 314 14.19 -5.10 11.64
C VAL A 314 14.89 -3.90 12.27
N GLU A 315 14.75 -2.74 11.62
CA GLU A 315 15.12 -1.45 12.18
C GLU A 315 13.94 -0.49 12.08
N GLY A 316 13.49 0.06 13.21
CA GLY A 316 12.30 0.91 13.25
C GLY A 316 12.11 1.66 14.55
N TRP A 317 10.97 2.31 14.68
CA TRP A 317 10.58 3.04 15.88
C TRP A 317 9.92 2.10 16.89
N LEU A 318 10.51 1.95 18.08
CA LEU A 318 9.83 1.31 19.20
C LEU A 318 8.70 2.21 19.71
N GLU A 319 7.50 1.66 19.79
CA GLU A 319 6.32 2.32 20.31
C GLU A 319 5.71 1.50 21.46
N ARG A 320 5.34 2.20 22.54
CA ARG A 320 4.51 1.65 23.61
C ARG A 320 3.05 1.83 23.23
N VAL A 321 2.29 0.75 23.24
CA VAL A 321 0.87 0.74 22.89
C VAL A 321 0.06 0.39 24.13
N GLU A 322 -0.88 1.26 24.48
CA GLU A 322 -1.87 1.02 25.52
C GLU A 322 -3.24 0.82 24.86
N SER A 323 -3.83 -0.36 25.05
CA SER A 323 -5.19 -0.67 24.64
C SER A 323 -6.13 -0.76 25.85
N LEU A 324 -7.41 -0.98 25.63
CA LEU A 324 -8.38 -1.28 26.69
C LEU A 324 -8.07 -2.59 27.42
N LYS A 325 -7.35 -3.52 26.79
CA LYS A 325 -7.10 -4.88 27.29
C LYS A 325 -5.72 -5.03 27.94
N GLU A 326 -4.73 -4.37 27.37
CA GLU A 326 -3.34 -4.58 27.73
C GLU A 326 -2.41 -3.45 27.27
N LEU A 327 -1.20 -3.46 27.84
CA LEU A 327 -0.05 -2.66 27.46
C LEU A 327 1.00 -3.58 26.82
N PHE A 328 1.51 -3.21 25.66
CA PHE A 328 2.56 -3.94 24.95
C PHE A 328 3.43 -2.99 24.12
N TYR A 329 4.44 -3.55 23.44
CA TYR A 329 5.31 -2.79 22.55
C TYR A 329 5.21 -3.27 21.11
N GLN A 330 5.46 -2.37 20.16
CA GLN A 330 5.55 -2.68 18.74
C GLN A 330 6.74 -1.96 18.09
N ILE A 331 7.21 -2.50 16.98
CA ILE A 331 8.21 -1.84 16.13
C ILE A 331 7.48 -1.28 14.92
N THR A 332 7.60 0.02 14.67
CA THR A 332 6.87 0.70 13.59
C THR A 332 7.81 1.21 12.51
N LEU A 333 7.51 0.85 11.25
CA LEU A 333 8.15 1.35 10.04
C LEU A 333 7.18 2.35 9.40
N THR A 334 7.58 3.61 9.22
CA THR A 334 6.65 4.67 8.83
C THR A 334 7.35 5.85 8.16
N TYR A 335 6.55 6.69 7.51
CA TYR A 335 7.02 7.93 6.89
C TYR A 335 7.46 8.95 7.95
N GLY A 336 8.60 9.60 7.72
CA GLY A 336 9.11 10.63 8.60
C GLY A 336 10.64 10.62 8.71
N PRO A 337 11.19 11.12 9.84
CA PRO A 337 12.62 11.04 10.11
C PRO A 337 13.10 9.59 10.02
N LYS A 338 14.30 9.39 9.47
CA LYS A 338 14.92 8.05 9.28
C LYS A 338 14.15 7.13 8.29
N TYR A 339 13.30 7.68 7.41
CA TYR A 339 12.56 6.89 6.40
C TYR A 339 13.44 5.96 5.54
N TYR A 340 14.65 6.37 5.20
CA TYR A 340 15.58 5.54 4.41
C TYR A 340 16.52 4.69 5.27
N GLU A 341 16.38 4.71 6.60
CA GLU A 341 17.19 3.92 7.55
C GLU A 341 16.42 2.74 8.13
N GLN A 342 15.09 2.77 8.08
CA GLN A 342 14.27 1.61 8.46
C GLN A 342 14.53 0.42 7.54
N THR A 343 14.30 -0.79 8.05
CA THR A 343 14.43 -2.03 7.29
C THR A 343 13.60 -3.14 7.92
N LEU A 344 13.18 -4.08 7.08
CA LEU A 344 12.62 -5.37 7.49
C LEU A 344 12.98 -6.37 6.39
N TYR A 345 13.70 -7.44 6.71
CA TYR A 345 14.00 -8.49 5.73
C TYR A 345 14.18 -9.85 6.39
N SER A 346 13.97 -10.90 5.60
CA SER A 346 14.17 -12.30 6.02
C SER A 346 15.67 -12.62 6.05
N LEU A 347 16.11 -13.21 7.16
CA LEU A 347 17.50 -13.66 7.33
C LEU A 347 17.83 -14.81 6.38
N ASP A 348 16.88 -15.72 6.13
CA ASP A 348 17.10 -16.85 5.21
C ASP A 348 17.35 -16.35 3.78
N LEU A 349 16.59 -15.34 3.35
CA LEU A 349 16.84 -14.68 2.06
C LEU A 349 18.18 -13.95 2.05
N SER A 350 18.51 -13.22 3.13
CA SER A 350 19.80 -12.56 3.29
C SER A 350 20.97 -13.54 3.12
N HIS A 351 20.95 -14.65 3.86
CA HIS A 351 21.98 -15.68 3.79
C HIS A 351 22.06 -16.34 2.41
N SER A 352 20.92 -16.62 1.77
CA SER A 352 20.88 -17.21 0.42
C SER A 352 21.55 -16.33 -0.65
N LEU A 353 21.66 -15.03 -0.39
CA LEU A 353 22.26 -14.03 -1.27
C LEU A 353 23.69 -13.65 -0.86
N GLY A 354 24.23 -14.24 0.22
CA GLY A 354 25.58 -14.00 0.72
C GLY A 354 25.75 -12.69 1.47
N PHE A 355 24.70 -12.17 2.11
CA PHE A 355 24.74 -11.01 2.99
C PHE A 355 24.89 -11.39 4.46
#